data_AF-A0A662VN94-F1
#
_entry.id   AF-A0A662VN94-F1
#
_cell.length_a   1.000
_cell.length_b   1.000
_cell.length_c   1.000
_cell.angle_alpha   90.00
_cell.angle_beta   90.00
_cell.angle_gamma   90.00
#
_symmetry.space_group_name_H-M   'P 1'
#
loop_
_entity.id
_entity.type
_entity.pdbx_description
1 polymer ?
#
loop_
_entity_poly.entity_id
_entity_poly.type
_entity_poly.pdbx_seq_one_letter_code
_entity_poly.pdbx_strand_id
1 'polypeptide(L)'
;MLEDELRSETLKWLERLEKKIKNVEGDDRFLRNINAYAEDTKFFLDKGDLIRAFECVVWAWAWLEIGLEVGKLKSKIQYNQN
;
A
#
# COMPACT_ATOMS: atom_id res chain seq x y z
N MET A 1 -16.53 16.01 -7.69
CA MET A 1 -17.28 14.96 -8.41
C MET A 1 -16.70 13.59 -8.03
N LEU A 2 -17.33 12.47 -8.42
CA LEU A 2 -16.84 11.12 -8.08
C LEU A 2 -15.39 10.87 -8.52
N GLU A 3 -15.00 11.37 -9.70
CA GLU A 3 -13.62 11.23 -10.20
C GLU A 3 -12.59 11.94 -9.32
N ASP A 4 -12.89 13.16 -8.87
CA ASP A 4 -12.00 13.92 -7.96
C ASP A 4 -11.84 13.20 -6.63
N GLU A 5 -12.93 12.60 -6.13
CA GLU A 5 -12.93 11.83 -4.89
C GLU A 5 -12.07 10.56 -5.02
N LEU A 6 -12.27 9.78 -6.08
CA LEU A 6 -11.45 8.59 -6.36
C LEU A 6 -9.98 8.95 -6.50
N ARG A 7 -9.65 10.01 -7.24
CA ARG A 7 -8.26 10.46 -7.41
C ARG A 7 -7.66 10.89 -6.06
N SER A 8 -8.39 11.69 -5.28
CA SER A 8 -7.94 12.19 -3.97
C SER A 8 -7.69 11.05 -2.98
N GLU A 9 -8.65 10.13 -2.84
CA GLU A 9 -8.50 8.99 -1.92
C GLU A 9 -7.38 8.05 -2.38
N THR A 10 -7.24 7.80 -3.69
CA THR A 10 -6.15 6.96 -4.21
C THR A 10 -4.77 7.55 -3.86
N LEU A 11 -4.56 8.86 -4.10
CA LEU A 11 -3.30 9.54 -3.79
C LEU A 11 -3.00 9.54 -2.28
N LYS A 12 -4.00 9.85 -1.46
CA LYS A 12 -3.90 9.85 0.01
C LYS A 12 -3.48 8.47 0.54
N TRP A 13 -4.10 7.39 0.03
CA TRP A 13 -3.80 6.04 0.50
C TRP A 13 -2.46 5.52 -0.05
N LEU A 14 -2.06 5.92 -1.26
CA LEU A 14 -0.75 5.62 -1.80
C LEU A 14 0.36 6.30 -0.97
N GLU A 15 0.22 7.59 -0.68
CA GLU A 15 1.20 8.33 0.13
C GLU A 15 1.36 7.70 1.53
N ARG A 16 0.25 7.31 2.16
CA ARG A 16 0.26 6.63 3.46
C ARG A 16 0.93 5.26 3.38
N LEU A 17 0.68 4.49 2.32
CA LEU A 17 1.29 3.19 2.09
C LEU A 17 2.82 3.32 1.97
N GLU A 18 3.29 4.24 1.13
CA GLU A 18 4.73 4.49 0.90
C GLU A 18 5.45 4.93 2.17
N LYS A 19 4.78 5.66 3.07
CA LYS A 19 5.33 6.00 4.39
C LYS A 19 5.37 4.78 5.31
N LYS A 20 4.29 4.00 5.36
CA LYS A 20 4.17 2.85 6.28
C LYS A 20 5.16 1.73 5.91
N ILE A 21 5.26 1.39 4.63
CA ILE A 21 6.08 0.25 4.17
C ILE A 21 7.58 0.41 4.47
N LYS A 22 8.11 1.65 4.57
CA LYS A 22 9.51 1.93 4.95
C LYS A 22 9.88 1.32 6.31
N ASN A 23 8.90 1.26 7.20
CA ASN A 23 9.05 0.76 8.57
C ASN A 23 8.56 -0.70 8.72
N VAL A 24 8.37 -1.42 7.62
CA VAL A 24 7.90 -2.80 7.63
C VAL A 24 8.97 -3.70 7.03
N GLU A 25 9.11 -4.89 7.60
CA GLU A 25 9.98 -5.96 7.12
C GLU A 25 9.29 -7.32 7.29
N GLY A 26 9.83 -8.37 6.68
CA GLY A 26 9.28 -9.72 6.79
C GLY A 26 9.39 -10.48 5.48
N ASP A 27 8.34 -11.22 5.14
CA ASP A 27 8.29 -12.07 3.95
C ASP A 27 8.47 -11.27 2.65
N ASP A 28 9.49 -11.62 1.87
CA ASP A 28 9.84 -10.94 0.62
C ASP A 28 8.72 -11.00 -0.43
N ARG A 29 7.87 -12.04 -0.44
CA ARG A 29 6.77 -12.15 -1.40
C ARG A 29 5.66 -11.17 -1.06
N PHE A 30 5.36 -11.01 0.23
CA PHE A 30 4.46 -9.97 0.70
C PHE A 30 4.97 -8.58 0.31
N LEU A 31 6.23 -8.26 0.63
CA LEU A 31 6.83 -6.97 0.29
C LEU A 31 6.86 -6.72 -1.23
N ARG A 32 7.20 -7.74 -2.02
CA ARG A 32 7.16 -7.64 -3.50
C ARG A 32 5.75 -7.35 -4.00
N ASN A 33 4.72 -8.03 -3.48
CA ASN A 33 3.35 -7.81 -3.92
C ASN A 33 2.85 -6.42 -3.55
N ILE A 34 3.14 -5.93 -2.33
CA ILE A 34 2.76 -4.57 -1.92
C ILE A 34 3.40 -3.54 -2.86
N ASN A 35 4.70 -3.68 -3.14
CA ASN A 35 5.40 -2.78 -4.06
C ASN A 35 4.85 -2.85 -5.48
N ALA A 36 4.54 -4.05 -5.99
CA ALA A 36 3.95 -4.22 -7.32
C ALA A 36 2.63 -3.46 -7.44
N TYR A 37 1.72 -3.63 -6.48
CA TYR A 37 0.45 -2.90 -6.49
C TYR A 37 0.60 -1.39 -6.26
N ALA A 38 1.61 -0.94 -5.50
CA ALA A 38 1.92 0.48 -5.36
C ALA A 38 2.37 1.11 -6.69
N GLU A 39 3.21 0.39 -7.47
CA GLU A 39 3.64 0.84 -8.79
C GLU A 39 2.49 0.78 -9.82
N ASP A 40 1.66 -0.26 -9.79
CA ASP A 40 0.46 -0.35 -10.63
C ASP A 40 -0.52 0.81 -10.33
N THR A 41 -0.67 1.19 -9.05
CA THR A 41 -1.45 2.36 -8.66
C THR A 41 -0.95 3.63 -9.37
N LYS A 42 0.36 3.87 -9.36
CA LYS A 42 0.98 5.02 -10.04
C LYS A 42 0.78 4.96 -11.54
N PHE A 43 0.96 3.78 -12.14
CA PHE A 43 0.75 3.57 -13.56
C PHE A 43 -0.69 3.90 -13.99
N PHE A 44 -1.69 3.39 -13.27
CA PHE A 44 -3.09 3.65 -13.60
C PHE A 44 -3.52 5.10 -13.30
N LEU A 45 -2.97 5.74 -12.26
CA LEU A 45 -3.16 7.17 -12.01
C LEU A 45 -2.65 8.03 -13.18
N ASP A 46 -1.47 7.72 -13.71
CA ASP A 46 -0.88 8.43 -14.85
C ASP A 46 -1.73 8.25 -16.13
N LYS A 47 -2.31 7.07 -16.32
CA LYS A 47 -3.23 6.79 -17.44
C LYS A 47 -4.64 7.37 -17.26
N GLY A 48 -4.97 7.89 -16.08
CA GLY A 48 -6.32 8.36 -15.76
C GLY A 48 -7.34 7.24 -15.52
N ASP A 49 -6.88 5.99 -15.36
CA ASP A 49 -7.74 4.84 -15.02
C ASP A 49 -7.94 4.79 -13.50
N LEU A 50 -8.86 5.63 -13.01
CA LEU A 50 -9.06 5.84 -11.57
C LEU A 50 -9.63 4.60 -10.85
N ILE A 51 -10.37 3.75 -11.56
CA ILE A 51 -10.93 2.52 -10.99
C ILE A 51 -9.81 1.52 -10.69
N ARG A 52 -8.96 1.24 -11.68
CA ARG A 52 -7.83 0.31 -11.48
C ARG A 52 -6.80 0.87 -10.52
N ALA A 53 -6.57 2.19 -10.55
CA ALA A 53 -5.69 2.82 -9.58
C ALA A 53 -6.19 2.63 -8.13
N PHE A 54 -7.48 2.88 -7.88
CA PHE A 54 -8.09 2.68 -6.57
C PHE A 54 -8.07 1.20 -6.15
N GLU A 55 -8.36 0.28 -7.07
CA GLU A 55 -8.28 -1.17 -6.81
C GLU A 55 -6.85 -1.59 -6.40
N CYS A 56 -5.83 -1.16 -7.13
CA CYS A 56 -4.44 -1.51 -6.84
C CYS A 56 -4.00 -1.01 -5.46
N VAL A 57 -4.34 0.23 -5.08
CA VAL A 57 -3.94 0.73 -3.76
C VAL A 57 -4.64 -0.04 -2.62
N VAL A 58 -5.90 -0.45 -2.80
CA VAL A 58 -6.61 -1.32 -1.86
C VAL A 58 -5.91 -2.68 -1.73
N TRP A 59 -5.51 -3.30 -2.85
CA TRP A 59 -4.76 -4.57 -2.82
C TRP A 59 -3.40 -4.44 -2.14
N ALA A 60 -2.69 -3.35 -2.37
CA ALA A 60 -1.42 -3.08 -1.70
C ALA A 60 -1.60 -2.99 -0.16
N TRP A 61 -2.64 -2.30 0.30
CA TRP A 61 -3.00 -2.24 1.72
C TRP A 61 -3.44 -3.59 2.27
N ALA A 62 -4.21 -4.37 1.52
CA ALA A 62 -4.65 -5.70 1.95
C ALA A 62 -3.45 -6.63 2.21
N TRP A 63 -2.49 -6.70 1.28
CA TRP A 63 -1.27 -7.46 1.48
C TRP A 63 -0.48 -6.97 2.70
N LEU A 64 -0.40 -5.67 2.91
CA LEU A 64 0.28 -5.08 4.06
C LEU A 64 -0.38 -5.46 5.40
N GLU A 65 -1.67 -5.15 5.56
CA GLU A 65 -2.37 -5.37 6.85
C GLU A 65 -2.55 -6.85 7.15
N ILE A 66 -2.93 -7.68 6.16
CA ILE A 66 -3.03 -9.13 6.35
C ILE A 66 -1.65 -9.70 6.69
N GLY A 67 -0.59 -9.23 6.03
CA GLY A 67 0.78 -9.64 6.31
C GLY A 67 1.19 -9.35 7.76
N LEU A 68 0.84 -8.16 8.27
CA LEU A 68 1.08 -7.79 9.66
C LEU A 68 0.26 -8.67 10.63
N GLU A 69 -1.03 -8.85 10.36
CA GLU A 69 -1.95 -9.63 11.18
C GLU A 69 -1.53 -11.10 11.31
N VAL A 70 -1.14 -11.73 10.19
CA VAL A 70 -0.75 -13.15 10.18
C VAL A 70 0.74 -13.37 10.49
N GLY A 71 1.45 -12.32 10.93
CA GLY A 71 2.85 -12.40 11.34
C GLY A 71 3.86 -12.64 10.21
N LYS A 72 3.45 -12.44 8.95
CA LYS A 72 4.34 -12.49 7.77
C LYS A 72 5.14 -11.21 7.60
N LEU A 73 4.60 -10.10 8.09
CA LEU A 73 5.26 -8.81 8.17
C LEU A 73 5.32 -8.35 9.63
N LYS A 74 6.30 -7.50 9.93
CA LYS A 74 6.50 -6.89 11.25
C LYS A 74 6.87 -5.43 11.08
N SER A 75 6.45 -4.61 12.05
CA SER A 75 6.91 -3.22 12.15
C SER A 75 8.30 -3.19 12.78
N LYS A 76 9.23 -2.46 12.15
CA LYS A 76 10.60 -2.23 12.65
C LYS A 76 10.65 -1.46 13.97
N ILE A 77 9.55 -0.82 14.38
CA ILE A 77 9.51 0.10 15.54
C ILE A 77 9.19 -0.62 16.87
N GLN A 78 8.90 -1.92 16.87
CA GLN A 78 8.76 -2.67 18.12
C GLN A 78 10.09 -3.35 18.49
N TYR A 79 10.90 -2.66 19.30
CA TYR A 79 11.64 -3.17 20.48
C TYR A 79 12.51 -2.01 21.05
N ASN A 80 11.86 -1.09 21.76
CA ASN A 80 12.48 -0.26 22.80
C ASN A 80 11.43 -0.07 23.90
N GLN A 81 11.18 -1.13 24.66
CA GLN A 81 10.64 -1.01 26.01
C GLN A 81 11.60 -1.78 26.91
N ASN A 82 12.49 -1.00 27.55
CA ASN A 82 13.27 -1.41 28.72
C ASN A 82 12.33 -1.64 29.90
#